data_AF-A0A2C9U3C2-F1
#
_entry.id   AF-A0A2C9U3C2-F1
#
_cell.length_a   1.000
_cell.length_b   1.000
_cell.length_c   1.000
_cell.angle_alpha   90.00
_cell.angle_beta   90.00
_cell.angle_gamma   90.00
#
_symmetry.space_group_name_H-M   'P 1'
#
loop_
_entity.id
_entity.type
_entity.pdbx_description
1 polymer ?
#
loop_
_entity_poly.entity_id
_entity_poly.type
_entity_poly.pdbx_seq_one_letter_code
_entity_poly.pdbx_strand_id
1 'polypeptide(L)' 'MPYLKPLPDHLKYVYLGAEKTLPVIVSNQLSQHEEESLLKVLKKHKGAIGWTIDDIKGISPATCMHKIHMEEECKPVRDA' A
#
# COMPACT_ATOMS: atom_id res chain seq x y z
N MET A 1 5.43 5.67 14.99
CA MET A 1 5.64 4.60 13.99
C MET A 1 4.32 4.36 13.27
N PRO A 2 4.31 4.21 11.93
CA PRO A 2 3.07 3.90 11.23
C PRO A 2 2.50 2.58 11.75
N TYR A 3 1.20 2.55 12.03
CA TYR A 3 0.52 1.39 12.59
C TYR A 3 0.36 0.35 11.48
N LEU A 4 1.28 -0.62 11.41
CA LEU A 4 1.19 -1.72 10.45
C LEU A 4 0.19 -2.76 10.92
N LYS A 5 -0.52 -3.37 9.96
CA LYS A 5 -1.46 -4.45 10.26
C LYS A 5 -0.69 -5.73 10.61
N PRO A 6 -1.22 -6.58 11.50
CA PRO A 6 -0.68 -7.92 11.66
C PRO A 6 -0.77 -8.68 10.34
N LEU A 7 0.27 -9.45 10.01
CA LEU A 7 0.33 -10.28 8.81
C LEU A 7 0.19 -11.76 9.19
N PRO A 8 -0.35 -12.59 8.29
CA PRO A 8 -0.22 -14.05 8.39
C PRO A 8 1.24 -14.51 8.40
N ASP A 9 1.52 -15.67 9.01
CA ASP A 9 2.88 -16.20 9.22
C ASP A 9 3.73 -16.38 7.95
N HIS A 10 3.07 -16.56 6.80
CA HIS A 10 3.74 -16.73 5.51
C HIS A 10 4.16 -15.40 4.86
N LEU A 11 3.85 -14.25 5.49
CA LEU A 11 4.17 -12.92 4.98
C LEU A 11 5.00 -12.13 5.99
N LYS A 12 5.82 -11.22 5.49
CA LYS A 12 6.60 -10.27 6.31
C LYS A 12 6.68 -8.89 5.67
N TYR A 13 6.97 -7.91 6.51
CA TYR A 13 7.30 -6.56 6.06
C TYR A 13 8.78 -6.42 5.75
N VAL A 14 9.08 -5.83 4.60
CA VAL A 14 10.40 -5.34 4.20
C VAL A 14 10.28 -3.88 3.81
N TYR A 15 11.38 -3.12 3.90
CA TYR A 15 11.35 -1.66 3.75
C TYR A 15 12.24 -1.21 2.61
N LEU A 16 11.68 -0.38 1.71
CA LEU A 16 12.43 0.18 0.58
C LEU A 16 13.08 1.53 0.90
N GLY A 17 12.59 2.24 1.92
CA GLY A 17 13.08 3.55 2.33
C GLY A 17 13.97 3.51 3.58
N ALA A 18 14.64 4.64 3.83
CA ALA A 18 15.41 4.84 5.07
C ALA A 18 14.49 4.79 6.31
N GLU A 19 15.06 4.52 7.48
CA GLU A 19 14.35 4.57 8.76
C GLU A 19 13.04 3.73 8.81
N LYS A 20 13.01 2.59 8.10
CA LYS A 20 11.83 1.71 7.99
C LYS A 20 10.61 2.42 7.38
N THR A 21 10.84 3.29 6.41
CA THR A 21 9.78 3.86 5.57
C THR A 21 9.47 2.97 4.36
N LEU A 22 8.26 3.12 3.81
CA LEU A 22 7.80 2.43 2.59
C LEU A 22 7.79 0.91 2.74
N PRO A 23 6.91 0.40 3.62
CA PRO A 23 6.75 -1.03 3.86
C PRO A 23 6.18 -1.73 2.62
N VAL A 24 6.78 -2.85 2.25
CA VAL A 24 6.28 -3.79 1.25
C VAL A 24 6.02 -5.11 1.96
N ILE A 25 4.95 -5.81 1.57
CA ILE A 25 4.66 -7.15 2.05
C ILE A 25 5.26 -8.15 1.07
N VAL A 26 6.08 -9.07 1.57
CA VAL A 26 6.69 -10.15 0.78
C VAL A 26 6.49 -11.49 1.46
N SER A 27 6.70 -12.58 0.72
CA SER A 27 6.69 -13.93 1.32
C SER A 27 7.83 -14.09 2.31
N ASN A 28 7.53 -14.68 3.46
CA ASN A 28 8.54 -15.06 4.46
C ASN A 28 9.33 -16.32 4.05
N GLN A 29 8.91 -17.00 2.98
CA GLN A 29 9.57 -18.20 2.46
C GLN A 29 10.69 -17.91 1.46
N LEU A 30 10.90 -16.64 1.10
CA LEU A 30 11.99 -16.25 0.20
C LEU A 30 13.34 -16.52 0.86
N SER A 31 14.25 -17.12 0.11
CA SER A 31 15.65 -17.16 0.49
C SER A 31 16.23 -15.74 0.52
N GLN A 32 17.34 -15.56 1.24
CA GLN A 32 18.01 -14.27 1.33
C GLN A 32 18.35 -13.68 -0.06
N HIS A 33 18.83 -14.53 -0.98
CA HIS A 33 19.19 -14.11 -2.33
C HIS A 33 17.97 -13.67 -3.15
N GLU A 34 16.85 -14.38 -3.05
CA GLU A 34 15.60 -14.01 -3.72
C GLU A 34 15.04 -12.70 -3.18
N GLU A 35 15.08 -12.53 -1.85
CA GLU A 35 14.65 -11.30 -1.21
C GLU A 35 15.51 -10.10 -1.65
N GLU A 36 16.84 -10.23 -1.65
CA GLU A 36 17.74 -9.17 -2.10
C GLU A 36 17.53 -8.81 -3.58
N SER A 37 17.35 -9.82 -4.44
CA SER A 37 17.04 -9.63 -5.86
C SER A 37 15.71 -8.89 -6.05
N LEU A 38 14.66 -9.31 -5.33
CA LEU A 38 13.35 -8.67 -5.34
C LEU A 38 13.45 -7.20 -4.88
N LEU A 39 14.12 -6.95 -3.76
CA LEU A 39 14.31 -5.60 -3.23
C LEU A 39 15.07 -4.70 -4.20
N LYS A 40 16.06 -5.22 -4.93
CA LYS A 40 16.78 -4.47 -5.96
C LYS A 40 15.84 -4.01 -7.09
N VAL A 41 14.96 -4.89 -7.56
CA VAL A 41 13.97 -4.57 -8.59
C VAL A 41 12.96 -3.55 -8.05
N LEU A 42 12.41 -3.78 -6.85
CA LEU A 42 11.43 -2.88 -6.24
C LEU A 42 11.99 -1.48 -5.98
N LYS A 43 13.24 -1.38 -5.50
CA LYS A 43 13.94 -0.08 -5.34
C LYS A 43 14.12 0.64 -6.66
N LYS A 44 14.48 -0.08 -7.74
CA LYS A 44 14.61 0.49 -9.09
C LYS A 44 13.28 1.01 -9.63
N HIS A 45 12.17 0.36 -9.30
CA HIS A 45 10.83 0.67 -9.81
C HIS A 45 9.92 1.33 -8.75
N LYS A 46 10.52 1.97 -7.74
CA LYS A 46 9.81 2.53 -6.59
C LYS A 46 8.66 3.48 -6.95
N GLY A 47 8.83 4.29 -8.01
CA GLY A 47 7.80 5.23 -8.47
C GLY A 47 6.62 4.61 -9.22
N ALA A 48 6.68 3.31 -9.54
CA ALA A 48 5.53 2.58 -10.08
C ALA A 48 4.65 1.99 -8.97
N ILE A 49 5.20 1.85 -7.76
CA ILE A 49 4.48 1.35 -6.59
C ILE A 49 3.83 2.59 -5.97
N GLY A 50 2.60 2.89 -6.37
CA GLY A 50 1.90 4.09 -5.92
C GLY A 50 1.68 4.08 -4.40
N TRP A 51 2.53 4.80 -3.67
CA TRP A 51 2.49 4.87 -2.20
C TRP A 51 1.46 5.88 -1.71
N THR A 52 1.20 6.88 -2.53
CA THR A 52 0.19 7.92 -2.34
C THR A 52 -0.75 7.94 -3.53
N ILE A 53 -1.93 8.54 -3.35
CA ILE A 53 -2.90 8.72 -4.44
C ILE A 53 -2.27 9.54 -5.58
N ASP A 54 -1.40 10.50 -5.25
CA ASP A 54 -0.69 11.34 -6.21
C ASP A 54 0.27 10.54 -7.12
N ASP A 55 0.74 9.37 -6.67
CA ASP A 55 1.60 8.49 -7.46
C ASP A 55 0.81 7.69 -8.52
N ILE A 56 -0.51 7.60 -8.41
CA ILE A 56 -1.36 6.83 -9.33
C ILE A 56 -1.73 7.71 -10.53
N LYS A 57 -0.89 7.64 -11.58
CA LYS A 57 -1.11 8.38 -12.82
C LYS A 57 -2.49 8.05 -13.43
N GLY A 58 -3.30 9.10 -13.65
CA GLY A 58 -4.62 8.99 -14.26
C GLY A 58 -5.78 8.99 -13.26
N ILE A 59 -5.51 8.87 -11.96
CA ILE A 59 -6.50 9.12 -10.91
C ILE A 59 -6.22 10.49 -10.34
N SER A 60 -7.08 11.47 -10.66
CA SER A 60 -7.02 12.74 -9.94
C SER A 60 -7.47 12.50 -8.49
N PRO A 61 -6.76 12.99 -7.48
CA PRO A 61 -7.22 12.94 -6.09
C PRO A 61 -8.63 13.52 -5.92
N ALA A 62 -9.01 14.51 -6.74
CA ALA A 62 -10.36 15.08 -6.77
C ALA A 62 -11.41 14.14 -7.37
N THR A 63 -11.01 13.23 -8.27
CA THR A 63 -11.90 12.18 -8.82
C THR A 63 -12.01 10.95 -7.92
N CYS A 64 -11.14 10.81 -6.91
CA CYS A 64 -11.19 9.73 -5.94
C CYS A 64 -12.19 10.00 -4.78
N MET A 65 -13.23 10.80 -5.03
CA MET A 65 -14.42 10.79 -4.18
C MET A 65 -15.33 9.67 -4.66
N HIS A 66 -15.44 8.60 -3.87
CA HIS A 66 -16.49 7.60 -4.09
C HIS A 66 -17.83 8.27 -3.80
N LYS A 67 -18.47 8.82 -4.84
CA LYS A 67 -19.80 9.43 -4.71
C LYS A 67 -20.81 8.30 -4.69
N ILE A 68 -21.12 7.81 -3.49
CA ILE A 68 -22.25 6.90 -3.28
C ILE A 68 -23.50 7.70 -3.65
N HIS A 69 -24.20 7.29 -4.71
CA HIS A 69 -25.49 7.88 -5.04
C HIS A 69 -26.48 7.54 -3.93
N MET A 70 -26.91 8.58 -3.20
CA MET A 70 -27.95 8.51 -2.18
C MET A 70 -29.16 9.31 -2.65
N GLU A 71 -30.36 8.88 -2.27
CA GLU A 71 -31.57 9.70 -2.42
C GLU A 71 -31.43 11.00 -1.60
N GLU A 72 -32.10 12.09 -1.99
CA GLU A 72 -31.88 13.45 -1.45
C GLU A 72 -32.01 13.58 0.08
N GLU A 73 -32.65 12.61 0.75
CA GLU A 73 -32.89 12.61 2.19
C GLU A 73 -32.08 11.55 2.96
N CYS A 74 -31.27 10.73 2.28
CA CYS A 74 -30.51 9.66 2.93
C CYS A 74 -29.21 10.21 3.57
N LYS A 75 -29.05 9.97 4.87
CA LYS A 75 -27.80 10.24 5.61
C LYS A 75 -27.02 8.94 5.81
N PRO A 76 -25.72 8.90 5.48
CA PRO A 76 -24.90 7.73 5.74
C PRO A 76 -24.82 7.49 7.25
N VAL A 77 -25.15 6.27 7.66
CA VAL A 77 -24.93 5.76 9.02
C VAL A 77 -23.80 4.75 8.99
N ARG A 78 -22.99 4.74 10.05
CA ARG A 78 -21.94 3.75 10.27
C ARG A 78 -22.47 2.75 11.28
N ASP A 79 -22.58 1.49 10.90
CA ASP A 79 -22.85 0.41 11.85
C ASP A 79 -21.65 0.23 12.79
N ALA A 80 -21.96 -0.05 14.07
CA ALA A 80 -21.01 -0.20 15.17
C ALA A 80 -20.42 -1.62 15.22
#